data_AF-A0A6N9SJV4-F1
#
_entry.id   AF-A0A6N9SJV4-F1
#
_cell.length_a   1.000
_cell.length_b   1.000
_cell.length_c   1.000
_cell.angle_alpha   90.00
_cell.angle_beta   90.00
_cell.angle_gamma   90.00
#
_symmetry.space_group_name_H-M   'P 1'
#
loop_
_entity.id
_entity.type
_entity.pdbx_description
1 polymer ?
#
loop_
_entity_poly.entity_id
_entity_poly.type
_entity_poly.pdbx_seq_one_letter_code
_entity_poly.pdbx_strand_id
1 'polypeptide(L)'
;TEFPFDEYAEVQKLPVIDVEFSHLVGMDACQGTLTLLDTPGPNEAGQPQMEVMMRDQLQKASAVLAVMDYTQMNSKADEDVRKELNAIADVSAGRLFVLVNKFDEKDRNGDGADAVRQKVPAMLNSDVLPASRVYPGSSRQAYLANRALHELRKNGTLPVDEAWVDDFVREAFGRMKKDYVCKDSELATEGATDLWE
;
A
#
# COMPACT_ATOMS: atom_id res chain seq x y z
N THR A 1 15.14 28.26 -6.63
CA THR A 1 16.24 27.34 -6.98
C THR A 1 15.60 26.15 -7.66
N GLU A 2 16.10 25.80 -8.84
CA GLU A 2 15.59 24.67 -9.64
C GLU A 2 16.04 23.35 -9.00
N PHE A 3 15.20 22.32 -9.02
CA PHE A 3 15.50 21.03 -8.41
C PHE A 3 16.57 20.30 -9.24
N PRO A 4 17.67 19.78 -8.65
CA PRO A 4 18.80 19.26 -9.40
C PRO A 4 18.55 17.81 -9.85
N PHE A 5 17.73 17.63 -10.89
CA PHE A 5 17.38 16.30 -11.42
C PHE A 5 18.60 15.47 -11.85
N ASP A 6 19.65 16.11 -12.34
CA ASP A 6 20.89 15.45 -12.78
C ASP A 6 21.63 14.73 -11.62
N GLU A 7 21.44 15.20 -10.39
CA GLU A 7 22.05 14.58 -9.20
C GLU A 7 21.34 13.28 -8.79
N TYR A 8 20.08 13.08 -9.21
CA TYR A 8 19.26 11.91 -8.84
C TYR A 8 18.90 11.02 -10.03
N ALA A 9 19.50 11.25 -11.19
CA ALA A 9 19.22 10.51 -12.42
C ALA A 9 19.61 9.02 -12.34
N GLU A 10 20.47 8.63 -11.40
CA GLU A 10 20.91 7.25 -11.21
C GLU A 10 20.39 6.70 -9.89
N VAL A 11 19.87 5.47 -9.90
CA VAL A 11 19.28 4.79 -8.73
C VAL A 11 20.25 4.77 -7.52
N GLN A 12 21.56 4.72 -7.77
CA GLN A 12 22.60 4.72 -6.74
C GLN A 12 22.74 6.06 -6.00
N LYS A 13 22.17 7.15 -6.52
CA LYS A 13 22.24 8.50 -5.94
C LYS A 13 20.97 8.88 -5.18
N LEU A 14 19.97 8.00 -5.15
CA LEU A 14 18.76 8.20 -4.37
C LEU A 14 19.06 8.00 -2.88
N PRO A 15 18.41 8.77 -1.98
CA PRO A 15 18.54 8.55 -0.54
C PRO A 15 18.04 7.15 -0.19
N VAL A 16 18.87 6.36 0.50
CA VAL A 16 18.58 4.98 0.89
C VAL A 16 18.28 4.91 2.39
N ILE A 17 17.23 4.18 2.74
CA ILE A 17 16.92 3.77 4.11
C ILE A 17 17.08 2.25 4.17
N ASP A 18 18.11 1.78 4.88
CA ASP A 18 18.32 0.35 5.12
C ASP A 18 17.70 -0.05 6.47
N VAL A 19 16.77 -0.99 6.42
CA VAL A 19 16.06 -1.53 7.59
C VAL A 19 16.06 -3.05 7.56
N GLU A 20 16.31 -3.67 8.72
CA GLU A 20 16.16 -5.11 8.89
C GLU A 20 14.68 -5.45 9.11
N PHE A 21 14.17 -6.46 8.40
CA PHE A 21 12.81 -6.94 8.63
C PHE A 21 12.73 -7.58 10.02
N SER A 22 11.79 -7.12 10.85
CA SER A 22 11.60 -7.60 12.23
C SER A 22 11.38 -9.11 12.35
N HIS A 23 10.87 -9.75 11.30
CA HIS A 23 10.64 -11.20 11.24
C HIS A 23 11.86 -12.00 10.79
N LEU A 24 12.93 -11.35 10.31
CA LEU A 24 14.18 -11.98 9.84
C LEU A 24 15.34 -11.82 10.84
N VAL A 25 15.10 -11.16 11.98
CA VAL A 25 16.10 -10.94 13.02
C VAL A 25 16.63 -12.28 13.53
N GLY A 26 17.94 -12.52 13.37
CA GLY A 26 18.62 -13.73 13.82
C GLY A 26 18.62 -14.89 12.81
N MET A 27 18.14 -14.69 11.58
CA MET A 27 18.33 -15.65 10.49
C MET A 27 19.71 -15.43 9.83
N ASP A 28 20.38 -16.51 9.40
CA ASP A 28 21.64 -16.41 8.66
C ASP A 28 21.50 -15.49 7.43
N ALA A 29 22.60 -14.81 7.08
CA ALA A 29 22.65 -13.79 6.03
C ALA A 29 21.86 -14.20 4.78
N CYS A 30 20.68 -13.57 4.62
CA CYS A 30 19.76 -13.88 3.54
C CYS A 30 20.38 -13.51 2.19
N GLN A 31 20.23 -14.38 1.19
CA GLN A 31 20.88 -14.29 -0.15
C GLN A 31 20.26 -13.23 -1.08
N GLY A 32 19.55 -12.22 -0.59
CA GLY A 32 18.85 -11.28 -1.44
C GLY A 32 18.58 -9.93 -0.78
N THR A 33 18.63 -8.88 -1.61
CA THR A 33 18.26 -7.51 -1.24
C THR A 33 16.90 -7.21 -1.84
N LEU A 34 15.94 -6.77 -1.02
CA LEU A 34 14.69 -6.18 -1.50
C LEU A 34 14.85 -4.66 -1.47
N THR A 35 14.82 -4.03 -2.64
CA THR A 35 14.84 -2.57 -2.77
C THR A 35 13.46 -2.10 -3.16
N LEU A 36 12.84 -1.27 -2.32
CA LEU A 36 11.60 -0.57 -2.64
C LEU A 36 11.95 0.81 -3.18
N LEU A 37 11.55 1.11 -4.40
CA LEU A 37 11.77 2.40 -5.05
C LEU A 37 10.45 3.15 -5.11
N ASP A 38 10.35 4.26 -4.39
CA ASP A 38 9.20 5.16 -4.48
C ASP A 38 9.38 6.10 -5.67
N THR A 39 8.37 6.15 -6.54
CA THR A 39 8.42 6.91 -7.79
C THR A 39 7.40 8.04 -7.73
N PRO A 40 7.73 9.26 -8.22
CA PRO A 40 6.76 10.34 -8.30
C PRO A 40 5.49 9.93 -9.05
N GLY A 41 4.34 10.48 -8.65
CA GLY A 41 3.07 10.13 -9.25
C GLY A 41 2.98 10.55 -10.72
N PRO A 42 2.25 9.82 -11.58
CA PRO A 42 2.01 10.22 -12.96
C PRO A 42 1.37 11.62 -13.09
N ASN A 43 0.51 12.01 -12.14
CA ASN A 43 -0.05 13.36 -12.07
C ASN A 43 0.94 14.45 -11.61
N GLU A 44 2.07 14.06 -11.01
CA GLU A 44 3.18 14.95 -10.64
C GLU A 44 4.21 15.06 -11.78
N ALA A 45 4.15 14.14 -12.76
CA ALA A 45 5.05 14.01 -13.89
C ALA A 45 4.67 14.87 -15.11
N GLY A 46 3.97 16.01 -14.91
CA GLY A 46 3.69 16.99 -15.97
C GLY A 46 4.93 17.63 -16.61
N GLN A 47 6.13 17.22 -16.17
CA GLN A 47 7.41 17.57 -16.75
C GLN A 47 7.96 16.40 -17.58
N PRO A 48 8.33 16.60 -18.87
CA PRO A 48 8.84 15.55 -19.76
C PRO A 48 10.03 14.76 -19.18
N GLN A 49 10.82 15.38 -18.30
CA GLN A 49 11.97 14.77 -17.65
C GLN A 49 11.58 13.70 -16.62
N MET A 50 10.45 13.87 -15.92
CA MET A 50 9.97 12.92 -14.91
C MET A 50 9.38 11.65 -15.56
N GLU A 51 8.73 11.76 -16.72
CA GLU A 51 8.26 10.59 -17.48
C GLU A 51 9.41 9.69 -17.94
N VAL A 52 10.52 10.27 -18.37
CA VAL A 52 11.72 9.52 -18.80
C VAL A 52 12.33 8.78 -17.61
N MET A 53 12.45 9.46 -16.46
CA MET A 53 12.95 8.86 -15.23
C MET A 53 12.05 7.71 -14.75
N MET A 54 10.73 7.91 -14.75
CA MET A 54 9.78 6.88 -14.36
C MET A 54 9.84 5.65 -15.26
N ARG A 55 9.97 5.83 -16.59
CA ARG A 55 10.12 4.70 -17.53
C ARG A 55 11.41 3.92 -17.30
N ASP A 56 12.54 4.58 -17.08
CA ASP A 56 13.82 3.92 -16.81
C ASP A 56 13.76 3.10 -15.50
N GLN A 57 13.13 3.65 -14.47
CA GLN A 57 12.89 2.96 -13.20
C GLN A 57 12.01 1.72 -13.37
N LEU A 58 10.89 1.83 -14.10
CA LEU A 58 10.00 0.71 -14.40
C LEU A 58 10.68 -0.36 -15.27
N GLN A 59 11.60 0.00 -16.16
CA GLN A 59 12.36 -0.96 -16.98
C GLN A 59 13.34 -1.78 -16.13
N LYS A 60 14.00 -1.17 -15.14
CA LYS A 60 14.99 -1.82 -14.28
C LYS A 60 14.38 -2.66 -13.16
N ALA A 61 13.13 -2.38 -12.78
CA ALA A 61 12.47 -3.06 -11.65
C ALA A 61 12.18 -4.55 -11.92
N SER A 62 12.40 -5.43 -10.93
CA SER A 62 12.01 -6.85 -11.08
C SER A 62 10.50 -7.07 -10.94
N ALA A 63 9.83 -6.20 -10.19
CA ALA A 63 8.39 -6.16 -10.00
C ALA A 63 7.94 -4.70 -9.90
N VAL A 64 6.73 -4.41 -10.37
CA VAL A 64 6.12 -3.08 -10.30
C VAL A 64 4.84 -3.18 -9.50
N LEU A 65 4.72 -2.38 -8.44
CA LEU A 65 3.51 -2.28 -7.63
C LEU A 65 2.82 -0.95 -7.91
N ALA A 66 1.68 -0.98 -8.61
CA ALA A 66 0.85 0.19 -8.79
C ALA A 66 -0.12 0.33 -7.61
N VAL A 67 -0.12 1.47 -6.94
CA VAL A 67 -1.04 1.76 -5.83
C VAL A 67 -2.15 2.66 -6.33
N MET A 68 -3.40 2.22 -6.17
CA MET A 68 -4.60 2.92 -6.63
C MET A 68 -5.51 3.24 -5.44
N ASP A 69 -6.27 4.33 -5.54
CA ASP A 69 -7.29 4.71 -4.56
C ASP A 69 -8.64 4.08 -4.93
N TYR A 70 -9.19 3.25 -4.04
CA TYR A 70 -10.49 2.60 -4.23
C TYR A 70 -11.62 3.59 -4.55
N THR A 71 -11.63 4.77 -3.91
CA THR A 71 -12.69 5.76 -4.07
C THR A 71 -12.69 6.41 -5.45
N GLN A 72 -11.52 6.48 -6.10
CA GLN A 72 -11.36 7.15 -7.39
C GLN A 72 -11.81 6.27 -8.55
N MET A 73 -11.73 4.93 -8.39
CA MET A 73 -12.12 3.93 -9.38
C MET A 73 -13.63 3.84 -9.70
N ASN A 74 -14.47 4.52 -8.93
CA ASN A 74 -15.93 4.53 -9.14
C ASN A 74 -16.43 5.87 -9.68
N SER A 75 -15.52 6.78 -10.01
CA SER A 75 -15.82 8.17 -10.36
C SER A 75 -15.37 8.49 -11.79
N LYS A 76 -15.72 9.69 -12.27
CA LYS A 76 -15.31 10.23 -13.59
C LYS A 76 -13.78 10.30 -13.81
N ALA A 77 -12.97 10.05 -12.78
CA ALA A 77 -11.53 9.88 -12.85
C ALA A 77 -11.07 8.58 -13.53
N ASP A 78 -12.02 7.70 -13.89
CA ASP A 78 -11.77 6.44 -14.59
C ASP A 78 -10.89 6.57 -15.83
N GLU A 79 -11.00 7.63 -16.64
CA GLU A 79 -10.20 7.77 -17.86
C GLU A 79 -8.72 8.06 -17.58
N ASP A 80 -8.42 8.94 -16.63
CA ASP A 80 -7.04 9.29 -16.33
C ASP A 80 -6.35 8.17 -15.57
N VAL A 81 -7.03 7.55 -14.60
CA VAL A 81 -6.58 6.35 -13.91
C VAL A 81 -6.29 5.21 -14.91
N ARG A 82 -7.15 5.03 -15.93
CA ARG A 82 -6.91 4.07 -17.02
C ARG A 82 -5.67 4.43 -17.83
N LYS A 83 -5.48 5.69 -18.23
CA LYS A 83 -4.29 6.10 -19.01
C LYS A 83 -3.01 5.80 -18.25
N GLU A 84 -2.96 6.16 -16.97
CA GLU A 84 -1.80 5.94 -16.11
C GLU A 84 -1.50 4.45 -15.93
N LEU A 85 -2.54 3.66 -15.62
CA LEU A 85 -2.39 2.22 -15.42
C LEU A 85 -1.92 1.53 -16.71
N ASN A 86 -2.44 1.93 -17.87
CA ASN A 86 -1.99 1.41 -19.16
C ASN A 86 -0.54 1.82 -19.48
N ALA A 87 -0.15 3.07 -19.21
CA ALA A 87 1.22 3.53 -19.43
C ALA A 87 2.25 2.73 -18.61
N ILE A 88 1.88 2.36 -17.38
CA ILE A 88 2.70 1.49 -16.52
C ILE A 88 2.69 0.05 -17.05
N ALA A 89 1.51 -0.48 -17.41
CA ALA A 89 1.34 -1.85 -17.88
C ALA A 89 2.11 -2.15 -19.18
N ASP A 90 2.18 -1.19 -20.10
CA ASP A 90 2.93 -1.29 -21.36
C ASP A 90 4.43 -1.53 -21.11
N VAL A 91 4.99 -0.93 -20.05
CA VAL A 91 6.41 -1.07 -19.70
C VAL A 91 6.65 -2.27 -18.78
N SER A 92 5.66 -2.68 -17.99
CA SER A 92 5.78 -3.66 -16.92
C SER A 92 5.14 -5.03 -17.23
N ALA A 93 4.88 -5.33 -18.50
CA ALA A 93 4.21 -6.55 -18.95
C ALA A 93 4.73 -7.82 -18.22
N GLY A 94 3.82 -8.52 -17.52
CA GLY A 94 4.13 -9.76 -16.79
C GLY A 94 4.73 -9.59 -15.39
N ARG A 95 5.04 -8.36 -14.95
CA ARG A 95 5.65 -8.05 -13.64
C ARG A 95 4.91 -6.94 -12.88
N LEU A 96 3.70 -6.58 -13.34
CA LEU A 96 2.78 -5.67 -12.68
C LEU A 96 1.96 -6.36 -11.59
N PHE A 97 1.84 -5.69 -10.45
CA PHE A 97 0.94 -5.97 -9.34
C PHE A 97 0.18 -4.69 -9.01
N VAL A 98 -1.06 -4.81 -8.56
CA VAL A 98 -1.89 -3.65 -8.22
C VAL A 98 -2.40 -3.78 -6.79
N LEU A 99 -2.14 -2.76 -5.98
CA LEU A 99 -2.70 -2.57 -4.64
C LEU A 99 -3.80 -1.52 -4.73
N VAL A 100 -5.04 -1.90 -4.45
CA VAL A 100 -6.17 -0.98 -4.35
C VAL A 100 -6.34 -0.59 -2.89
N ASN A 101 -5.77 0.55 -2.52
CA ASN A 101 -5.73 1.09 -1.17
C ASN A 101 -7.05 1.82 -0.81
N LYS A 102 -7.21 2.12 0.49
CA LYS A 102 -8.42 2.74 1.08
C LYS A 102 -9.67 1.89 0.93
N PHE A 103 -9.50 0.57 0.90
CA PHE A 103 -10.64 -0.35 0.81
C PHE A 103 -11.55 -0.28 2.06
N ASP A 104 -11.06 0.29 3.16
CA ASP A 104 -11.85 0.62 4.36
C ASP A 104 -12.93 1.68 4.11
N GLU A 105 -12.81 2.49 3.05
CA GLU A 105 -13.82 3.48 2.66
C GLU A 105 -14.95 2.88 1.80
N LYS A 106 -14.96 1.56 1.61
CA LYS A 106 -16.02 0.85 0.90
C LYS A 106 -17.36 1.00 1.62
N ASP A 107 -18.32 1.61 0.93
CA ASP A 107 -19.71 1.63 1.38
C ASP A 107 -20.46 0.33 1.02
N ARG A 108 -21.69 0.19 1.53
CA ARG A 108 -22.55 -0.98 1.30
C ARG A 108 -22.92 -1.23 -0.16
N ASN A 109 -22.81 -0.23 -1.02
CA ASN A 109 -23.16 -0.29 -2.44
C ASN A 109 -21.91 -0.41 -3.33
N GLY A 110 -20.71 -0.22 -2.77
CA GLY A 110 -19.45 -0.28 -3.47
C GLY A 110 -19.03 -1.71 -3.81
N ASP A 111 -18.16 -1.82 -4.81
CA ASP A 111 -17.59 -3.07 -5.29
C ASP A 111 -16.90 -3.86 -4.15
N GLY A 112 -17.17 -5.16 -4.05
CA GLY A 112 -16.45 -6.06 -3.13
C GLY A 112 -15.05 -6.39 -3.62
N ALA A 113 -14.25 -7.08 -2.80
CA ALA A 113 -12.88 -7.43 -3.15
C ALA A 113 -12.80 -8.24 -4.46
N ASP A 114 -13.71 -9.20 -4.67
CA ASP A 114 -13.78 -9.99 -5.90
C ASP A 114 -14.17 -9.15 -7.13
N ALA A 115 -15.08 -8.20 -6.95
CA ALA A 115 -15.47 -7.28 -8.03
C ALA A 115 -14.29 -6.36 -8.41
N VAL A 116 -13.56 -5.82 -7.42
CA VAL A 116 -12.34 -5.02 -7.66
C VAL A 116 -11.28 -5.84 -8.39
N ARG A 117 -11.05 -7.10 -7.98
CA ARG A 117 -10.10 -8.02 -8.62
C ARG A 117 -10.43 -8.29 -10.09
N GLN A 118 -11.69 -8.21 -10.49
CA GLN A 118 -12.11 -8.35 -11.89
C GLN A 118 -12.13 -7.02 -12.64
N LYS A 119 -12.47 -5.93 -11.95
CA LYS A 119 -12.60 -4.59 -12.53
C LYS A 119 -11.25 -3.98 -12.91
N VAL A 120 -10.23 -4.13 -12.07
CA VAL A 120 -8.89 -3.56 -12.33
C VAL A 120 -8.28 -4.13 -13.62
N PRO A 121 -8.25 -5.46 -13.86
CA PRO A 121 -7.78 -5.99 -15.14
C PRO A 121 -8.60 -5.48 -16.33
N ALA A 122 -9.92 -5.35 -16.18
CA ALA A 122 -10.80 -4.83 -17.24
C ALA A 122 -10.60 -3.33 -17.55
N MET A 123 -9.84 -2.60 -16.71
CA MET A 123 -9.43 -1.22 -17.01
C MET A 123 -8.23 -1.15 -17.97
N LEU A 124 -7.50 -2.25 -18.14
CA LEU A 124 -6.36 -2.34 -19.05
C LEU A 124 -6.82 -2.72 -20.46
N ASN A 125 -6.11 -2.17 -21.45
CA ASN A 125 -6.35 -2.45 -22.87
C ASN A 125 -5.76 -3.80 -23.30
N SER A 126 -5.00 -4.46 -22.44
CA SER A 126 -4.33 -5.73 -22.69
C SER A 126 -4.49 -6.68 -21.49
N ASP A 127 -4.45 -7.98 -21.76
CA ASP A 127 -4.66 -9.05 -20.76
C ASP A 127 -3.41 -9.30 -19.89
N VAL A 128 -2.66 -8.23 -19.58
CA VAL A 128 -1.33 -8.28 -18.95
C VAL A 128 -1.37 -8.39 -17.42
N LEU A 129 -2.54 -8.24 -16.81
CA LEU A 129 -2.73 -8.27 -15.36
C LEU A 129 -3.78 -9.33 -14.96
N PRO A 130 -3.37 -10.48 -14.43
CA PRO A 130 -4.32 -11.44 -13.88
C PRO A 130 -4.95 -10.91 -12.57
N ALA A 131 -6.21 -11.25 -12.33
CA ALA A 131 -6.95 -10.89 -11.11
C ALA A 131 -6.25 -11.33 -9.81
N SER A 132 -5.42 -12.39 -9.86
CA SER A 132 -4.62 -12.87 -8.73
C SER A 132 -3.51 -11.92 -8.29
N ARG A 133 -3.21 -10.89 -9.08
CA ARG A 133 -2.22 -9.83 -8.77
C ARG A 133 -2.85 -8.50 -8.39
N VAL A 134 -4.15 -8.51 -8.12
CA VAL A 134 -4.90 -7.36 -7.62
C VAL A 134 -5.22 -7.60 -6.15
N TYR A 135 -4.75 -6.70 -5.30
CA TYR A 135 -4.88 -6.78 -3.86
C TYR A 135 -5.67 -5.57 -3.37
N PRO A 136 -6.97 -5.72 -3.09
CA PRO A 136 -7.71 -4.73 -2.32
C PRO A 136 -7.21 -4.76 -0.87
N GLY A 137 -6.98 -3.59 -0.28
CA GLY A 137 -6.53 -3.51 1.11
C GLY A 137 -6.64 -2.10 1.69
N SER A 138 -6.37 -1.99 2.99
CA SER A 138 -6.31 -0.71 3.69
C SER A 138 -4.97 -0.58 4.41
N SER A 139 -4.16 0.37 3.95
CA SER A 139 -2.90 0.72 4.65
C SER A 139 -3.18 1.26 6.05
N ARG A 140 -4.33 1.90 6.27
CA ARG A 140 -4.74 2.45 7.56
C ARG A 140 -5.08 1.35 8.56
N GLN A 141 -5.92 0.39 8.16
CA GLN A 141 -6.28 -0.75 9.01
C GLN A 141 -5.05 -1.62 9.30
N ALA A 142 -4.26 -1.93 8.26
CA ALA A 142 -3.00 -2.66 8.37
C ALA A 142 -2.02 -2.00 9.36
N TYR A 143 -1.90 -0.67 9.31
CA TYR A 143 -1.07 0.09 10.24
C TYR A 143 -1.59 0.01 11.69
N LEU A 144 -2.87 0.26 11.92
CA LEU A 144 -3.48 0.23 13.25
C LEU A 144 -3.40 -1.17 13.87
N ALA A 145 -3.71 -2.20 13.09
CA ALA A 145 -3.60 -3.60 13.49
C ALA A 145 -2.16 -3.97 13.88
N ASN A 146 -1.17 -3.69 13.01
CA ASN A 146 0.22 -4.00 13.31
C ASN A 146 0.76 -3.24 14.53
N ARG A 147 0.39 -1.96 14.67
CA ARG A 147 0.79 -1.15 15.82
C ARG A 147 0.19 -1.71 17.11
N ALA A 148 -1.10 -2.08 17.10
CA ALA A 148 -1.75 -2.73 18.23
C ALA A 148 -1.09 -4.07 18.59
N LEU A 149 -0.88 -4.95 17.61
CA LEU A 149 -0.22 -6.25 17.82
C LEU A 149 1.23 -6.10 18.29
N HIS A 150 1.94 -5.06 17.86
CA HIS A 150 3.29 -4.77 18.35
C HIS A 150 3.28 -4.36 19.82
N GLU A 151 2.42 -3.42 20.20
CA GLU A 151 2.29 -2.96 21.60
C GLU A 151 1.82 -4.08 22.52
N LEU A 152 0.84 -4.88 22.11
CA LEU A 152 0.35 -6.02 22.87
C LEU A 152 1.44 -7.09 23.07
N ARG A 153 2.25 -7.40 22.04
CA ARG A 153 3.37 -8.33 22.18
C ARG A 153 4.50 -7.80 23.06
N LYS A 154 4.77 -6.51 23.00
CA LYS A 154 5.91 -5.89 23.71
C LYS A 154 5.58 -5.55 25.16
N ASN A 155 4.41 -4.98 25.40
CA ASN A 155 4.01 -4.39 26.68
C ASN A 155 2.83 -5.11 27.34
N GLY A 156 2.13 -6.01 26.62
CA GLY A 156 0.95 -6.72 27.12
C GLY A 156 -0.35 -5.89 27.14
N THR A 157 -0.27 -4.58 26.88
CA THR A 157 -1.39 -3.64 26.95
C THR A 157 -1.24 -2.54 25.90
N LEU A 158 -2.36 -1.93 25.49
CA LEU A 158 -2.36 -0.76 24.61
C LEU A 158 -2.07 0.53 25.39
N PRO A 159 -1.31 1.48 24.81
CA PRO A 159 -1.02 2.77 25.43
C PRO A 159 -2.24 3.70 25.35
N VAL A 160 -3.13 3.61 26.35
CA VAL A 160 -4.46 4.28 26.38
C VAL A 160 -4.40 5.78 26.10
N ASP A 161 -3.32 6.46 26.48
CA ASP A 161 -3.20 7.92 26.32
C ASP A 161 -2.85 8.36 24.89
N GLU A 162 -2.53 7.42 23.98
CA GLU A 162 -2.18 7.76 22.61
C GLU A 162 -3.41 7.80 21.68
N ALA A 163 -3.51 8.86 20.88
CA ALA A 163 -4.68 9.12 20.03
C ALA A 163 -4.97 8.03 18.99
N TRP A 164 -3.95 7.33 18.48
CA TRP A 164 -4.14 6.25 17.52
C TRP A 164 -4.90 5.06 18.12
N VAL A 165 -4.90 4.89 19.46
CA VAL A 165 -5.67 3.84 20.11
C VAL A 165 -7.17 4.09 19.95
N ASP A 166 -7.60 5.36 19.98
CA ASP A 166 -9.01 5.69 19.71
C ASP A 166 -9.39 5.37 18.25
N ASP A 167 -8.48 5.63 17.31
CA ASP A 167 -8.69 5.22 15.91
C ASP A 167 -8.74 3.70 15.77
N PHE A 168 -7.82 2.96 16.39
CA PHE A 168 -7.85 1.50 16.39
C PHE A 168 -9.15 0.96 16.99
N VAL A 169 -9.55 1.45 18.16
CA VAL A 169 -10.79 0.98 18.81
C VAL A 169 -12.01 1.27 17.96
N ARG A 170 -12.05 2.42 17.29
CA ARG A 170 -13.14 2.78 16.38
C ARG A 170 -13.19 1.85 15.17
N GLU A 171 -12.05 1.54 14.57
CA GLU A 171 -11.99 0.69 13.38
C GLU A 171 -12.30 -0.78 13.71
N ALA A 172 -11.70 -1.34 14.75
CA ALA A 172 -11.87 -2.75 15.11
C ALA A 172 -13.19 -3.04 15.84
N PHE A 173 -13.68 -2.12 16.69
CA PHE A 173 -14.81 -2.37 17.60
C PHE A 173 -15.96 -1.36 17.45
N GLY A 174 -15.89 -0.44 16.49
CA GLY A 174 -16.94 0.54 16.22
C GLY A 174 -17.14 1.55 17.35
N ARG A 175 -18.23 1.41 18.12
CA ARG A 175 -18.62 2.37 19.18
C ARG A 175 -18.27 1.87 20.59
N MET A 176 -17.47 0.81 20.70
CA MET A 176 -17.04 0.31 22.00
C MET A 176 -16.19 1.34 22.74
N LYS A 177 -16.28 1.39 24.09
CA LYS A 177 -15.44 2.30 24.88
C LYS A 177 -14.01 1.76 24.92
N LYS A 178 -13.05 2.65 24.66
CA LYS A 178 -11.61 2.35 24.72
C LYS A 178 -11.19 1.64 26.01
N ASP A 179 -11.71 2.09 27.15
CA ASP A 179 -11.38 1.51 28.47
C ASP A 179 -11.70 0.02 28.60
N TYR A 180 -12.70 -0.50 27.87
CA TYR A 180 -13.02 -1.93 27.90
C TYR A 180 -12.02 -2.71 27.07
N VAL A 181 -11.74 -2.25 25.84
CA VAL A 181 -10.78 -2.89 24.94
C VAL A 181 -9.38 -2.89 25.53
N CYS A 182 -8.94 -1.78 26.13
CA CYS A 182 -7.58 -1.68 26.66
C CYS A 182 -7.35 -2.49 27.95
N LYS A 183 -8.42 -2.90 28.64
CA LYS A 183 -8.34 -3.76 29.84
C LYS A 183 -8.29 -5.25 29.51
N ASP A 184 -8.68 -5.61 28.29
CA ASP A 184 -8.75 -6.98 27.83
C ASP A 184 -7.80 -7.17 26.64
N SER A 185 -6.60 -7.65 26.94
CA SER A 185 -5.55 -7.86 25.95
C SER A 185 -5.91 -8.95 24.94
N GLU A 186 -6.72 -9.94 25.32
CA GLU A 186 -7.19 -11.00 24.42
C GLU A 186 -8.16 -10.40 23.40
N LEU A 187 -9.16 -9.65 23.87
CA LEU A 187 -10.10 -8.93 23.00
C LEU A 187 -9.39 -7.95 22.06
N ALA A 188 -8.42 -7.19 22.58
CA ALA A 188 -7.64 -6.26 21.77
C ALA A 188 -6.78 -6.97 20.71
N THR A 189 -6.26 -8.16 21.03
CA THR A 189 -5.50 -8.98 20.07
C THR A 189 -6.43 -9.52 18.98
N GLU A 190 -7.59 -10.07 19.35
CA GLU A 190 -8.60 -10.57 18.41
C GLU A 190 -9.02 -9.47 17.44
N GLY A 191 -9.42 -8.30 17.94
CA GLY A 191 -9.80 -7.19 17.06
C GLY A 191 -8.67 -6.64 16.19
N ALA A 192 -7.40 -6.74 16.64
CA ALA A 192 -6.26 -6.38 15.81
C ALA A 192 -5.96 -7.43 14.72
N THR A 193 -6.19 -8.71 15.00
CA THR A 193 -6.11 -9.79 14.01
C THR A 193 -7.23 -9.68 12.99
N ASP A 194 -8.48 -9.47 13.42
CA ASP A 194 -9.62 -9.30 12.52
C ASP A 194 -9.47 -8.06 11.62
N LEU A 195 -8.90 -6.97 12.16
CA LEU A 195 -8.63 -5.76 11.40
C LEU A 195 -7.48 -5.92 10.38
N TRP A 196 -6.64 -6.94 10.56
CA TRP A 196 -5.54 -7.26 9.65
C TRP A 196 -5.98 -8.10 8.44
N GLU A 197 -7.01 -8.93 8.59
CA GLU A 197 -7.57 -9.82 7.55
C GLU A 197 -8.44 -9.08 6.52
#